data_AF-A0A059BRP2-F1
#
_entry.id   AF-A0A059BRP2-F1
#
_cell.length_a   1.000
_cell.length_b   1.000
_cell.length_c   1.000
_cell.angle_alpha   90.00
_cell.angle_beta   90.00
_cell.angle_gamma   90.00
#
_symmetry.space_group_name_H-M   'P 1'
#
loop_
_entity.id
_entity.type
_entity.pdbx_description
1 polymer ?
#
loop_
_entity_poly.entity_id
_entity_poly.type
_entity_poly.pdbx_seq_one_letter_code
_entity_poly.pdbx_strand_id
1 'polypeptide(L)'
;MEGSDATVLSISELLRQSRPFSATSSLRSAPRRRRRFSPPPPESSRSEESSAPDSSPRVLTPLDHAAMLVGTVTVPVGDGDGHPSAALKCSSNGTCFQFSDGASRICCDVVDFSAHLLGKRIRVVAFNFIPFKHGGGFLEIIRWSFAQSQGGLRPCSSSSALPLGSGSSSEHCSKAPRLMICGCKLCRSRDVTKVLMENSNGSSGSHVYSVPEFVYFCGPASFWHPAITKLIGDVVVLSGLSKKLVYIGKDESQVMFMTTEKSLLHLLETSSKMLAHERTSNEKTGDCSIYTGLVTGIYMQGMVVELDKKVWLLLTDQQFHPPHSLRVGAVVRTSSSFTQY
;
A
#
# COMPACT_ATOMS: atom_id res chain seq x y z
N MET A 1 3.98 -11.08 -34.24
CA MET A 1 3.81 -12.21 -33.32
C MET A 1 2.52 -11.96 -32.57
N GLU A 2 1.50 -12.73 -32.92
CA GLU A 2 0.12 -12.60 -32.44
C GLU A 2 0.04 -12.60 -30.92
N GLY A 3 -0.60 -11.56 -30.39
CA GLY A 3 -0.92 -11.47 -28.97
C GLY A 3 -1.98 -12.51 -28.65
N SER A 4 -1.69 -13.39 -27.70
CA SER A 4 -2.74 -14.13 -27.00
C SER A 4 -3.71 -13.10 -26.42
N ASP A 5 -4.93 -13.04 -26.94
CA ASP A 5 -5.96 -12.12 -26.46
C ASP A 5 -6.26 -12.46 -24.99
N ALA A 6 -5.99 -11.53 -24.08
CA ALA A 6 -6.17 -11.77 -22.66
C ALA A 6 -7.66 -11.66 -22.32
N THR A 7 -8.22 -12.68 -21.67
CA THR A 7 -9.63 -12.67 -21.26
C THR A 7 -9.87 -11.53 -20.27
N VAL A 8 -10.76 -10.61 -20.61
CA VAL A 8 -11.18 -9.54 -19.71
C VAL A 8 -12.21 -10.08 -18.72
N LEU A 9 -11.90 -10.04 -17.43
CA LEU A 9 -12.80 -10.43 -16.36
C LEU A 9 -13.46 -9.19 -15.72
N SER A 10 -14.64 -9.39 -15.15
CA SER A 10 -15.36 -8.42 -14.32
C SER A 10 -15.28 -8.79 -12.84
N ILE A 11 -15.45 -7.82 -11.95
CA ILE A 11 -15.48 -8.06 -10.50
C ILE A 11 -16.63 -9.00 -10.14
N SER A 12 -17.80 -8.84 -10.77
CA SER A 12 -18.96 -9.73 -10.56
C SER A 12 -18.64 -11.19 -10.86
N GLU A 13 -17.84 -11.47 -11.89
CA GLU A 13 -17.39 -12.84 -12.19
C GLU A 13 -16.46 -13.38 -11.12
N LEU A 14 -15.52 -12.57 -10.61
CA LEU A 14 -14.64 -12.96 -9.49
C LEU A 14 -15.48 -13.37 -8.27
N LEU A 15 -16.43 -12.50 -7.90
CA LEU A 15 -17.31 -12.70 -6.76
C LEU A 15 -18.21 -13.93 -6.94
N ARG A 16 -18.77 -14.13 -8.14
CA ARG A 16 -19.61 -15.30 -8.46
C ARG A 16 -18.83 -16.61 -8.40
N GLN A 17 -17.57 -16.62 -8.83
CA GLN A 17 -16.74 -17.82 -8.76
C GLN A 17 -16.42 -18.21 -7.31
N SER A 18 -16.26 -17.23 -6.41
CA SER A 18 -16.04 -17.45 -4.97
C SER A 18 -14.90 -18.43 -4.65
N ARG A 19 -13.88 -18.50 -5.52
CA ARG A 19 -12.71 -19.39 -5.38
C ARG A 19 -11.41 -18.59 -5.40
N PRO A 20 -10.43 -18.93 -4.55
CA PRO A 20 -9.12 -18.28 -4.55
C PRO A 20 -8.35 -18.65 -5.82
N PHE A 21 -7.79 -17.67 -6.54
CA PHE A 21 -6.98 -17.93 -7.73
C PHE A 21 -5.93 -16.85 -8.02
N SER A 22 -4.95 -17.19 -8.85
CA SER A 22 -3.87 -16.30 -9.31
C SER A 22 -3.86 -16.15 -10.83
N ALA A 23 -4.12 -14.94 -11.32
CA ALA A 23 -4.00 -14.58 -12.73
C ALA A 23 -2.59 -14.02 -12.99
N THR A 24 -1.57 -14.87 -13.01
CA THR A 24 -0.16 -14.47 -13.21
C THR A 24 0.48 -15.11 -14.45
N SER A 25 -0.29 -15.83 -15.25
CA SER A 25 0.11 -16.44 -16.53
C SER A 25 0.78 -15.43 -17.48
N SER A 26 0.26 -14.19 -17.56
CA SER A 26 0.82 -13.07 -18.34
C SER A 26 2.24 -12.64 -17.92
N LEU A 27 2.72 -13.06 -16.74
CA LEU A 27 4.10 -12.80 -16.29
C LEU A 27 5.12 -13.82 -16.84
N ARG A 28 4.64 -14.97 -17.34
CA ARG A 28 5.50 -16.07 -17.80
C ARG A 28 6.24 -15.78 -19.12
N SER A 29 5.89 -14.69 -19.80
CA SER A 29 6.46 -14.29 -21.10
C SER A 29 7.87 -13.65 -21.01
N ALA A 30 8.41 -13.40 -19.81
CA ALA A 30 9.75 -12.84 -19.65
C ALA A 30 10.77 -13.95 -19.34
N PRO A 31 11.75 -14.25 -20.22
CA PRO A 31 12.76 -15.26 -19.93
C PRO A 31 13.77 -14.69 -18.94
N ARG A 32 13.57 -14.91 -17.64
CA ARG A 32 14.68 -14.79 -16.68
C ARG A 32 15.51 -16.08 -16.77
N ARG A 33 16.79 -15.96 -17.18
CA ARG A 33 17.80 -17.02 -17.09
C ARG A 33 17.75 -17.64 -15.68
N ARG A 34 17.17 -18.83 -15.56
CA ARG A 34 17.23 -19.61 -14.32
C ARG A 34 18.67 -20.07 -14.11
N ARG A 35 19.36 -19.55 -13.10
CA ARG A 35 20.44 -20.31 -12.47
C ARG A 35 19.79 -21.51 -11.81
N ARG A 36 20.10 -22.71 -12.32
CA ARG A 36 19.73 -24.00 -11.72
C ARG A 36 20.40 -24.07 -10.34
N PHE A 37 19.60 -23.99 -9.29
CA PHE A 37 19.96 -24.58 -8.00
C PHE A 37 19.16 -25.87 -7.90
N SER A 38 19.85 -27.00 -8.03
CA SER A 38 19.28 -28.32 -7.78
C SER A 38 19.16 -28.50 -6.25
N PRO A 39 18.02 -28.94 -5.71
CA PRO A 39 17.94 -29.36 -4.32
C PRO A 39 18.60 -30.75 -4.13
N PRO A 40 19.18 -31.06 -2.96
CA PRO A 40 19.70 -32.39 -2.65
C PRO A 40 18.54 -33.39 -2.43
N PRO A 41 18.80 -34.71 -2.56
CA PRO A 41 17.76 -35.74 -2.50
C PRO A 41 17.18 -35.90 -1.08
N PRO A 42 15.90 -36.33 -0.94
CA PRO A 42 15.28 -36.52 0.35
C PRO A 42 15.74 -37.83 1.01
N GLU A 43 16.19 -37.76 2.26
CA GLU A 43 16.36 -38.92 3.13
C GLU A 43 14.99 -39.40 3.64
N SER A 44 14.85 -40.73 3.67
CA SER A 44 13.65 -41.44 4.10
C SER A 44 13.51 -41.45 5.63
N SER A 45 12.42 -40.94 6.16
CA SER A 45 11.94 -41.32 7.49
C SER A 45 10.42 -41.41 7.52
N ARG A 46 9.96 -42.47 8.17
CA ARG A 46 8.62 -43.06 8.14
C ARG A 46 7.54 -42.18 8.77
N SER A 47 6.35 -42.32 8.20
CA SER A 47 5.08 -41.71 8.62
C SER A 47 4.63 -42.21 9.99
N GLU A 48 4.22 -41.28 10.86
CA GLU A 48 3.24 -41.55 11.91
C GLU A 48 2.04 -40.62 11.68
N GLU A 49 0.88 -41.24 11.45
CA GLU A 49 -0.41 -40.57 11.25
C GLU A 49 -0.88 -39.95 12.57
N SER A 50 -0.94 -38.63 12.65
CA SER A 50 -1.75 -37.93 13.65
C SER A 50 -2.86 -37.16 12.95
N SER A 51 -4.09 -37.57 13.22
CA SER A 51 -5.35 -36.97 12.78
C SER A 51 -5.54 -35.58 13.41
N ALA A 52 -5.14 -34.54 12.68
CA ALA A 52 -5.48 -33.15 12.97
C ALA A 52 -6.40 -32.59 11.86
N PRO A 53 -7.35 -31.70 12.18
CA PRO A 53 -8.31 -31.20 11.21
C PRO A 53 -7.60 -30.42 10.10
N ASP A 54 -7.88 -30.84 8.87
CA ASP A 54 -7.36 -30.33 7.61
C ASP A 54 -7.61 -28.81 7.50
N SER A 55 -6.57 -28.06 7.83
CA SER A 55 -6.43 -26.65 7.50
C SER A 55 -5.36 -26.52 6.43
N SER A 56 -5.52 -27.27 5.33
CA SER A 56 -4.76 -27.05 4.11
C SER A 56 -4.79 -25.55 3.78
N PRO A 57 -3.61 -24.91 3.59
CA PRO A 57 -3.58 -23.52 3.19
C PRO A 57 -4.37 -23.41 1.88
N ARG A 58 -5.28 -22.44 1.79
CA ARG A 58 -6.02 -22.16 0.55
C ARG A 58 -5.01 -21.72 -0.52
N VAL A 59 -4.42 -22.70 -1.20
CA VAL A 59 -3.42 -22.48 -2.25
C VAL A 59 -4.12 -21.71 -3.37
N LEU A 60 -3.55 -20.58 -3.77
CA LEU A 60 -4.04 -19.82 -4.91
C LEU A 60 -3.82 -20.67 -6.17
N THR A 61 -4.90 -21.13 -6.80
CA THR A 61 -4.80 -21.90 -8.03
C THR A 61 -4.45 -20.95 -9.19
N PRO A 62 -3.35 -21.17 -9.92
CA PRO A 62 -3.04 -20.35 -11.10
C PRO A 62 -4.10 -20.51 -12.19
N LEU A 63 -4.44 -19.44 -12.90
CA LEU A 63 -5.21 -19.52 -14.14
C LEU A 63 -4.34 -20.05 -15.28
N ASP A 64 -4.92 -20.92 -16.09
CA ASP A 64 -4.24 -21.54 -17.23
C ASP A 64 -4.19 -20.65 -18.49
N HIS A 65 -4.86 -19.51 -18.46
CA HIS A 65 -4.92 -18.54 -19.56
C HIS A 65 -4.58 -17.13 -19.08
N ALA A 66 -4.23 -16.24 -20.02
CA ALA A 66 -4.02 -14.82 -19.74
C ALA A 66 -5.37 -14.17 -19.40
N ALA A 67 -5.44 -13.51 -18.25
CA ALA A 67 -6.62 -12.78 -17.82
C ALA A 67 -6.25 -11.36 -17.38
N MET A 68 -7.18 -10.42 -17.55
CA MET A 68 -6.99 -9.04 -17.14
C MET A 68 -8.27 -8.41 -16.57
N LEU A 69 -8.11 -7.41 -15.72
CA LEU A 69 -9.20 -6.55 -15.25
C LEU A 69 -8.99 -5.14 -15.79
N VAL A 70 -10.06 -4.40 -16.03
CA VAL A 70 -9.99 -2.98 -16.38
C VAL A 70 -10.84 -2.19 -15.41
N GLY A 71 -10.26 -1.18 -14.77
CA GLY A 71 -10.95 -0.44 -13.74
C GLY A 71 -10.14 0.70 -13.16
N THR A 72 -10.61 1.24 -12.05
CA THR A 72 -10.01 2.39 -11.36
C THR A 72 -9.78 2.03 -9.90
N VAL A 73 -8.62 2.41 -9.36
CA VAL A 73 -8.32 2.30 -7.94
C VAL A 73 -8.58 3.64 -7.27
N THR A 74 -9.24 3.59 -6.11
CA THR A 74 -9.59 4.77 -5.30
C THR A 74 -9.24 4.52 -3.84
N VAL A 75 -8.98 5.59 -3.09
CA VAL A 75 -8.97 5.53 -1.62
C VAL A 75 -10.38 5.20 -1.11
N PRO A 76 -10.52 4.60 0.08
CA PRO A 76 -11.83 4.43 0.69
C PRO A 76 -12.59 5.75 0.74
N VAL A 77 -13.91 5.70 0.51
CA VAL A 77 -14.81 6.82 0.79
C VAL A 77 -15.69 6.35 1.93
N GLY A 78 -15.79 7.14 3.00
CA GLY A 78 -16.78 6.87 4.04
C GLY A 78 -18.16 7.10 3.45
N ASP A 79 -19.01 6.08 3.49
CA ASP A 79 -20.42 6.24 3.14
C ASP A 79 -21.04 7.20 4.16
N GLY A 80 -21.25 8.44 3.75
CA GLY A 80 -21.86 9.50 4.56
C GLY A 80 -23.36 9.34 4.76
N ASP A 81 -23.97 8.32 4.13
CA ASP A 81 -25.40 8.03 4.27
C ASP A 81 -25.57 6.62 4.82
N GLY A 82 -26.29 6.51 5.94
CA GLY A 82 -26.59 5.28 6.68
C GLY A 82 -27.43 4.25 5.93
N HIS A 83 -27.35 4.19 4.61
CA HIS A 83 -27.84 3.07 3.82
C HIS A 83 -26.67 2.17 3.45
N PRO A 84 -26.58 0.96 4.03
CA PRO A 84 -25.63 -0.03 3.57
C PRO A 84 -26.08 -0.46 2.18
N SER A 85 -25.56 0.20 1.14
CA SER A 85 -25.54 -0.44 -0.15
C SER A 85 -24.83 -1.76 0.07
N ALA A 86 -25.43 -2.88 -0.33
CA ALA A 86 -24.95 -4.24 -0.07
C ALA A 86 -23.55 -4.55 -0.66
N ALA A 87 -22.84 -3.52 -1.12
CA ALA A 87 -21.44 -3.50 -1.50
C ALA A 87 -20.54 -3.65 -0.26
N LEU A 88 -20.30 -4.91 0.09
CA LEU A 88 -19.02 -5.43 0.61
C LEU A 88 -18.60 -4.85 1.97
N LYS A 89 -18.99 -5.57 3.03
CA LYS A 89 -18.47 -5.41 4.39
C LYS A 89 -16.95 -5.60 4.39
N CYS A 90 -16.21 -4.53 4.14
CA CYS A 90 -14.77 -4.46 4.35
C CYS A 90 -14.53 -4.35 5.86
N SER A 91 -14.25 -5.47 6.52
CA SER A 91 -13.98 -5.49 7.97
C SER A 91 -12.68 -4.77 8.37
N SER A 92 -11.89 -4.29 7.41
CA SER A 92 -10.55 -3.73 7.63
C SER A 92 -10.50 -2.25 8.03
N ASN A 93 -11.58 -1.68 8.57
CA ASN A 93 -11.64 -0.28 9.06
C ASN A 93 -11.05 0.76 8.08
N GLY A 94 -11.29 0.62 6.77
CA GLY A 94 -10.83 1.58 5.75
C GLY A 94 -9.33 1.52 5.41
N THR A 95 -8.65 0.40 5.70
CA THR A 95 -7.21 0.23 5.40
C THR A 95 -6.91 -0.33 4.01
N CYS A 96 -7.93 -0.67 3.21
CA CYS A 96 -7.77 -1.17 1.84
C CYS A 96 -8.11 -0.10 0.81
N PHE A 97 -7.45 -0.11 -0.35
CA PHE A 97 -7.96 0.60 -1.52
C PHE A 97 -9.25 -0.05 -2.03
N GLN A 98 -9.98 0.67 -2.88
CA GLN A 98 -11.13 0.12 -3.60
C GLN A 98 -10.86 0.12 -5.12
N PHE A 99 -10.97 -1.06 -5.73
CA PHE A 99 -10.94 -1.23 -7.17
C PHE A 99 -12.36 -1.30 -7.72
N SER A 100 -12.65 -0.60 -8.81
CA SER A 100 -13.94 -0.63 -9.48
C SER A 100 -13.79 -0.83 -10.98
N ASP A 101 -14.57 -1.74 -11.55
CA ASP A 101 -14.69 -1.94 -13.00
C ASP A 101 -15.78 -1.05 -13.64
N GLY A 102 -16.42 -0.19 -12.84
CA GLY A 102 -17.52 0.68 -13.23
C GLY A 102 -18.91 0.15 -12.86
N ALA A 103 -19.07 -1.17 -12.72
CA ALA A 103 -20.33 -1.79 -12.33
C ALA A 103 -20.31 -2.30 -10.89
N SER A 104 -19.14 -2.75 -10.44
CA SER A 104 -18.91 -3.30 -9.11
C SER A 104 -17.65 -2.69 -8.49
N ARG A 105 -17.50 -2.90 -7.18
CA ARG A 105 -16.34 -2.47 -6.40
C ARG A 105 -15.79 -3.67 -5.65
N ILE A 106 -14.52 -3.65 -5.27
CA ILE A 106 -13.90 -4.68 -4.42
C ILE A 106 -12.75 -4.08 -3.63
N CYS A 107 -12.52 -4.61 -2.43
CA CYS A 107 -11.33 -4.24 -1.65
C CYS A 107 -10.08 -4.71 -2.38
N CYS A 108 -9.04 -3.88 -2.39
CA CYS A 108 -7.80 -4.24 -3.04
C CYS A 108 -6.56 -3.68 -2.34
N ASP A 109 -5.42 -4.28 -2.65
CA ASP A 109 -4.10 -3.72 -2.41
C ASP A 109 -3.32 -3.69 -3.72
N VAL A 110 -2.39 -2.74 -3.85
CA VAL A 110 -1.50 -2.59 -5.00
C VAL A 110 -0.07 -2.81 -4.55
N VAL A 111 0.59 -3.82 -5.13
CA VAL A 111 1.98 -4.17 -4.82
C VAL A 111 2.94 -3.11 -5.37
N ASP A 112 2.89 -2.87 -6.69
CA ASP A 112 3.67 -1.83 -7.36
C ASP A 112 2.86 -0.53 -7.42
N PHE A 113 2.63 0.05 -6.23
CA PHE A 113 1.80 1.24 -6.08
C PHE A 113 2.52 2.49 -6.65
N SER A 114 1.76 3.31 -7.36
CA SER A 114 2.13 4.66 -7.75
C SER A 114 0.92 5.55 -7.49
N ALA A 115 1.07 6.62 -6.72
CA ALA A 115 -0.07 7.49 -6.42
C ALA A 115 -0.71 8.13 -7.67
N HIS A 116 0.02 8.20 -8.81
CA HIS A 116 -0.53 8.62 -10.10
C HIS A 116 -1.63 7.69 -10.65
N LEU A 117 -1.75 6.46 -10.15
CA LEU A 117 -2.80 5.53 -10.56
C LEU A 117 -4.16 5.86 -9.94
N LEU A 118 -4.18 6.58 -8.81
CA LEU A 118 -5.42 6.85 -8.07
C LEU A 118 -6.38 7.66 -8.94
N GLY A 119 -7.62 7.19 -9.03
CA GLY A 119 -8.66 7.80 -9.86
C GLY A 119 -8.44 7.66 -11.38
N LYS A 120 -7.39 6.96 -11.82
CA LYS A 120 -7.12 6.70 -13.24
C LYS A 120 -7.55 5.29 -13.64
N ARG A 121 -7.97 5.16 -14.90
CA ARG A 121 -8.35 3.88 -15.48
C ARG A 121 -7.10 3.08 -15.84
N ILE A 122 -6.97 1.88 -15.26
CA ILE A 122 -5.84 0.97 -15.41
C ILE A 122 -6.29 -0.38 -15.97
N ARG A 123 -5.35 -1.06 -16.63
CA ARG A 123 -5.41 -2.49 -16.98
C ARG A 123 -4.59 -3.24 -15.94
N VAL A 124 -5.21 -4.16 -15.22
CA VAL A 124 -4.53 -5.07 -14.30
C VAL A 124 -4.24 -6.36 -15.05
N VAL A 125 -2.95 -6.67 -15.21
CA VAL A 125 -2.48 -7.80 -16.03
C VAL A 125 -1.87 -8.93 -15.19
N ALA A 126 -1.67 -8.70 -13.89
CA ALA A 126 -1.38 -9.75 -12.93
C ALA A 126 -2.03 -9.44 -11.58
N PHE A 127 -2.74 -10.42 -11.02
CA PHE A 127 -3.45 -10.25 -9.75
C PHE A 127 -3.76 -11.59 -9.07
N ASN A 128 -4.03 -11.53 -7.76
CA ASN A 128 -4.64 -12.63 -7.01
C ASN A 128 -6.04 -12.21 -6.53
N PHE A 129 -6.99 -13.14 -6.59
CA PHE A 129 -8.31 -12.95 -6.00
C PHE A 129 -8.49 -13.89 -4.80
N ILE A 130 -8.98 -13.34 -3.69
CA ILE A 130 -9.16 -14.04 -2.42
C ILE A 130 -10.61 -13.81 -1.95
N PRO A 131 -11.50 -14.83 -2.02
CA PRO A 131 -12.88 -14.69 -1.59
C PRO A 131 -13.01 -14.67 -0.06
N PHE A 132 -13.95 -13.87 0.46
CA PHE A 132 -14.29 -13.88 1.89
C PHE A 132 -15.30 -14.98 2.21
N LYS A 133 -15.30 -15.45 3.47
CA LYS A 133 -16.21 -16.53 3.92
C LYS A 133 -17.70 -16.15 3.84
N HIS A 134 -18.03 -14.87 4.00
CA HIS A 134 -19.41 -14.38 4.08
C HIS A 134 -19.80 -13.51 2.88
N GLY A 135 -19.19 -13.77 1.72
CA GLY A 135 -19.43 -13.01 0.49
C GLY A 135 -18.47 -11.83 0.33
N GLY A 136 -18.23 -11.44 -0.92
CA GLY A 136 -17.20 -10.48 -1.28
C GLY A 136 -15.82 -11.11 -1.48
N GLY A 137 -14.80 -10.26 -1.58
CA GLY A 137 -13.42 -10.71 -1.70
C GLY A 137 -12.42 -9.56 -1.68
N PHE A 138 -11.17 -9.95 -1.85
CA PHE A 138 -10.03 -9.06 -1.90
C PHE A 138 -9.21 -9.32 -3.16
N LEU A 139 -8.81 -8.23 -3.80
CA LEU A 139 -8.01 -8.23 -5.01
C LEU A 139 -6.59 -7.72 -4.71
N GLU A 140 -5.59 -8.59 -4.85
CA GLU A 140 -4.18 -8.20 -4.76
C GLU A 140 -3.66 -7.89 -6.16
N ILE A 141 -3.52 -6.60 -6.47
CA ILE A 141 -3.05 -6.09 -7.76
C ILE A 141 -1.52 -6.14 -7.78
N ILE A 142 -0.97 -7.03 -8.62
CA ILE A 142 0.47 -7.28 -8.69
C ILE A 142 1.11 -6.43 -9.78
N ARG A 143 0.49 -6.40 -10.97
CA ARG A 143 1.00 -5.66 -12.13
C ARG A 143 -0.12 -5.01 -12.90
N TRP A 144 0.09 -3.76 -13.29
CA TRP A 144 -0.88 -2.95 -13.99
C TRP A 144 -0.21 -1.99 -14.98
N SER A 145 -1.00 -1.40 -15.85
CA SER A 145 -0.60 -0.31 -16.75
C SER A 145 -1.77 0.65 -16.96
N PHE A 146 -1.52 1.89 -17.38
CA PHE A 146 -2.60 2.79 -17.76
C PHE A 146 -3.39 2.22 -18.94
N ALA A 147 -4.72 2.35 -18.89
CA ALA A 147 -5.58 1.79 -19.94
C ALA A 147 -5.50 2.58 -21.25
N GLN A 148 -5.08 3.84 -21.20
CA GLN A 148 -4.82 4.71 -22.34
C GLN A 148 -3.31 4.74 -22.60
N SER A 149 -2.88 4.39 -23.82
CA SER A 149 -1.58 4.82 -24.33
C SER A 149 -1.65 6.33 -24.48
N GLN A 150 -0.77 7.09 -23.83
CA GLN A 150 -0.66 8.51 -24.10
C GLN A 150 -0.11 8.74 -25.51
N GLY A 151 -1.02 8.73 -26.49
CA GLY A 151 -0.78 9.10 -27.90
C GLY A 151 -0.97 10.59 -28.15
N GLY A 152 -0.83 11.42 -27.12
CA GLY A 152 -0.89 12.88 -27.21
C GLY A 152 0.01 13.45 -26.13
N LEU A 153 0.96 14.28 -26.56
CA LEU A 153 1.87 15.12 -25.78
C LEU A 153 2.00 14.74 -24.29
N ARG A 154 3.11 14.06 -23.97
CA ARG A 154 3.62 13.89 -22.61
C ARG A 154 3.48 15.25 -21.89
N PRO A 155 2.64 15.37 -20.85
CA PRO A 155 2.52 16.64 -20.12
C PRO A 155 3.92 17.02 -19.64
N CYS A 156 4.38 18.20 -20.03
CA CYS A 156 5.63 18.75 -19.53
C CYS A 156 5.56 18.80 -18.01
N SER A 157 6.44 18.07 -17.32
CA SER A 157 6.73 18.13 -15.87
C SER A 157 5.57 18.62 -15.00
N SER A 158 4.39 18.01 -15.13
CA SER A 158 3.21 18.49 -14.41
C SER A 158 3.21 17.78 -13.07
N SER A 159 3.74 18.44 -12.04
CA SER A 159 3.51 18.06 -10.65
C SER A 159 2.02 17.78 -10.45
N SER A 160 1.65 16.50 -10.30
CA SER A 160 0.24 16.14 -10.13
C SER A 160 -0.10 16.30 -8.66
N ALA A 161 -1.02 17.23 -8.37
CA ALA A 161 -1.58 17.42 -7.04
C ALA A 161 -2.84 16.56 -6.87
N LEU A 162 -2.93 15.85 -5.75
CA LEU A 162 -4.09 15.05 -5.38
C LEU A 162 -4.81 15.70 -4.18
N PRO A 163 -6.12 15.95 -4.24
CA PRO A 163 -6.89 16.49 -3.13
C PRO A 163 -7.03 15.47 -2.00
N LEU A 164 -6.62 15.87 -0.79
CA LEU A 164 -6.74 15.03 0.41
C LEU A 164 -8.14 15.08 1.03
N GLY A 165 -8.83 16.23 0.92
CA GLY A 165 -10.15 16.44 1.46
C GLY A 165 -11.19 16.63 0.36
N SER A 166 -11.96 15.60 0.04
CA SER A 166 -13.17 15.74 -0.79
C SER A 166 -14.25 14.84 -0.21
N GLY A 167 -15.08 15.39 0.68
CA GLY A 167 -16.16 14.67 1.37
C GLY A 167 -16.70 15.44 2.57
N SER A 168 -17.91 15.11 3.03
CA SER A 168 -18.53 15.76 4.18
C SER A 168 -17.76 15.48 5.47
N SER A 169 -17.76 16.47 6.36
CA SER A 169 -17.10 16.46 7.67
C SER A 169 -17.66 15.35 8.55
N SER A 170 -16.89 14.29 8.77
CA SER A 170 -17.04 13.44 9.95
C SER A 170 -15.89 13.70 10.92
N GLU A 171 -16.14 13.57 12.22
CA GLU A 171 -15.17 13.83 13.30
C GLU A 171 -14.10 12.73 13.44
N HIS A 172 -13.89 11.92 12.41
CA HIS A 172 -12.87 10.87 12.44
C HIS A 172 -11.49 11.44 12.11
N CYS A 173 -10.57 11.37 13.08
CA CYS A 173 -9.14 11.56 12.85
C CYS A 173 -8.47 10.18 12.84
N SER A 174 -7.69 9.88 11.81
CA SER A 174 -6.82 8.69 11.81
C SER A 174 -5.56 8.95 12.65
N LYS A 175 -4.83 7.87 12.98
CA LYS A 175 -3.50 7.97 13.60
C LYS A 175 -2.61 8.93 12.80
N ALA A 176 -1.89 9.80 13.50
CA ALA A 176 -0.99 10.76 12.89
C ALA A 176 0.31 10.08 12.47
N PRO A 177 0.59 9.92 11.15
CA PRO A 177 1.92 9.53 10.73
C PRO A 177 2.94 10.58 11.17
N ARG A 178 4.11 10.10 11.61
CA ARG A 178 5.31 10.93 11.71
C ARG A 178 5.92 11.05 10.33
N LEU A 179 5.99 12.26 9.78
CA LEU A 179 6.67 12.54 8.53
C LEU A 179 8.04 13.16 8.80
N MET A 180 9.04 12.74 8.04
CA MET A 180 10.36 13.36 8.05
C MET A 180 10.36 14.50 7.04
N ILE A 181 10.58 15.73 7.51
CA ILE A 181 10.64 16.91 6.65
C ILE A 181 12.09 17.29 6.33
N CYS A 182 12.30 17.84 5.13
CA CYS A 182 13.60 18.36 4.75
C CYS A 182 13.88 19.68 5.47
N GLY A 183 15.04 19.76 6.13
CA GLY A 183 15.44 20.94 6.89
C GLY A 183 16.06 22.08 6.08
N CYS A 184 16.18 21.97 4.75
CA CYS A 184 16.90 22.96 3.93
C CYS A 184 16.11 24.28 3.77
N LYS A 185 16.80 25.36 3.40
CA LYS A 185 16.18 26.69 3.25
C LYS A 185 15.04 26.71 2.21
N LEU A 186 15.18 25.90 1.15
CA LEU A 186 14.20 25.78 0.08
C LEU A 186 12.92 25.08 0.57
N CYS A 187 13.05 23.94 1.26
CA CYS A 187 11.89 23.21 1.80
C CYS A 187 11.23 23.92 2.99
N ARG A 188 11.92 24.85 3.66
CA ARG A 188 11.33 25.76 4.65
C ARG A 188 10.56 26.93 4.02
N SER A 189 10.66 27.14 2.71
CA SER A 189 9.91 28.17 1.99
C SER A 189 8.41 27.87 2.02
N ARG A 190 7.59 28.91 2.15
CA ARG A 190 6.12 28.80 2.01
C ARG A 190 5.67 28.74 0.53
N ASP A 191 6.59 28.99 -0.40
CA ASP A 191 6.32 28.97 -1.83
C ASP A 191 6.48 27.55 -2.39
N VAL A 192 5.35 26.85 -2.50
CA VAL A 192 5.27 25.47 -3.01
C VAL A 192 5.80 25.37 -4.44
N THR A 193 5.61 26.41 -5.25
CA THR A 193 6.05 26.45 -6.66
C THR A 193 7.57 26.33 -6.77
N LYS A 194 8.31 27.02 -5.89
CA LYS A 194 9.78 26.94 -5.85
C LYS A 194 10.25 25.54 -5.49
N VAL A 195 9.58 24.89 -4.52
CA VAL A 195 9.90 23.53 -4.09
C VAL A 195 9.68 22.51 -5.22
N LEU A 196 8.59 22.66 -5.99
CA LEU A 196 8.26 21.74 -7.09
C LEU A 196 9.19 21.91 -8.30
N MET A 197 9.55 23.15 -8.66
CA MET A 197 10.37 23.46 -9.83
C MET A 197 11.85 23.12 -9.66
N GLU A 198 12.41 23.26 -8.45
CA GLU A 198 13.85 22.96 -8.23
C GLU A 198 14.12 21.46 -8.06
N ASN A 199 13.15 20.70 -7.54
CA ASN A 199 13.24 19.23 -7.48
C ASN A 199 13.17 18.57 -8.88
N SER A 200 12.59 19.25 -9.87
CA SER A 200 12.49 18.75 -11.25
C SER A 200 13.71 19.11 -12.11
N ASN A 201 14.49 20.13 -11.72
CA ASN A 201 15.68 20.59 -12.45
C ASN A 201 17.00 19.89 -12.07
N GLY A 202 16.98 18.83 -11.26
CA GLY A 202 18.16 18.02 -10.97
C GLY A 202 19.28 18.76 -10.20
N SER A 203 18.99 19.94 -9.65
CA SER A 203 19.87 20.63 -8.72
C SER A 203 19.96 19.78 -7.45
N SER A 204 20.97 18.92 -7.38
CA SER A 204 21.30 18.04 -6.26
C SER A 204 21.79 18.85 -5.05
N GLY A 205 20.94 19.73 -4.52
CA GLY A 205 21.04 20.12 -3.13
C GLY A 205 20.70 18.88 -2.32
N SER A 206 21.65 18.35 -1.55
CA SER A 206 21.42 17.18 -0.72
C SER A 206 20.30 17.48 0.30
N HIS A 207 19.07 17.08 -0.02
CA HIS A 207 17.95 17.19 0.91
C HIS A 207 18.21 16.27 2.09
N VAL A 208 18.23 16.82 3.30
CA VAL A 208 18.38 16.06 4.54
C VAL A 208 17.04 16.04 5.25
N TYR A 209 16.44 14.84 5.34
CA TYR A 209 15.17 14.59 6.01
C TYR A 209 15.43 14.11 7.44
N SER A 210 15.57 15.05 8.38
CA SER A 210 15.98 14.76 9.76
C SER A 210 15.04 15.31 10.82
N VAL A 211 14.06 16.13 10.44
CA VAL A 211 13.13 16.76 11.39
C VAL A 211 11.81 15.99 11.34
N PRO A 212 11.40 15.32 12.44
CA PRO A 212 10.11 14.65 12.49
C PRO A 212 9.00 15.66 12.79
N GLU A 213 7.91 15.60 12.03
CA GLU A 213 6.69 16.39 12.25
C GLU A 213 5.46 15.48 12.25
N PHE A 214 4.51 15.76 13.15
CA PHE A 214 3.24 15.04 13.19
C PHE A 214 2.22 15.74 12.28
N VAL A 215 1.68 14.98 11.31
CA VAL A 215 0.58 15.44 10.46
C VAL A 215 -0.65 14.61 10.74
N TYR A 216 -1.71 15.26 11.21
CA TYR A 216 -3.01 14.65 11.46
C TYR A 216 -3.86 14.74 10.21
N PHE A 217 -4.29 13.57 9.73
CA PHE A 217 -5.23 13.43 8.64
C PHE A 217 -6.65 13.38 9.23
N CYS A 218 -7.40 14.45 9.02
CA CYS A 218 -8.71 14.69 9.63
C CYS A 218 -9.84 14.57 8.59
N GLY A 219 -10.99 14.04 9.01
CA GLY A 219 -12.17 13.93 8.16
C GLY A 219 -11.90 13.05 6.93
N PRO A 220 -12.28 13.47 5.71
CA PRO A 220 -12.05 12.68 4.49
C PRO A 220 -10.58 12.36 4.22
N ALA A 221 -9.65 13.18 4.72
CA ALA A 221 -8.22 12.93 4.56
C ALA A 221 -7.76 11.67 5.32
N SER A 222 -8.49 11.24 6.36
CA SER A 222 -8.17 10.02 7.11
C SER A 222 -8.18 8.75 6.23
N PHE A 223 -8.98 8.73 5.17
CA PHE A 223 -9.04 7.61 4.22
C PHE A 223 -7.79 7.48 3.33
N TRP A 224 -6.88 8.45 3.38
CA TRP A 224 -5.61 8.37 2.67
C TRP A 224 -4.59 7.44 3.34
N HIS A 225 -4.88 6.92 4.53
CA HIS A 225 -4.01 5.99 5.24
C HIS A 225 -3.41 4.86 4.35
N PRO A 226 -4.19 4.08 3.57
CA PRO A 226 -3.63 3.09 2.64
C PRO A 226 -2.68 3.66 1.58
N ALA A 227 -2.92 4.89 1.10
CA ALA A 227 -2.02 5.54 0.15
C ALA A 227 -0.73 6.00 0.84
N ILE A 228 -0.84 6.63 2.01
CA ILE A 228 0.31 7.15 2.76
C ILE A 228 1.26 6.04 3.19
N THR A 229 0.75 4.88 3.62
CA THR A 229 1.61 3.73 3.98
C THR A 229 2.37 3.15 2.78
N LYS A 230 1.82 3.27 1.57
CA LYS A 230 2.50 2.86 0.33
C LYS A 230 3.57 3.84 -0.15
N LEU A 231 3.52 5.07 0.34
CA LEU A 231 4.49 6.14 0.04
C LEU A 231 5.66 6.19 1.05
N ILE A 232 5.76 5.22 1.96
CA ILE A 232 6.90 5.14 2.89
C ILE A 232 8.21 4.96 2.08
N GLY A 233 9.12 5.91 2.24
CA GLY A 233 10.39 5.98 1.51
C GLY A 233 10.34 6.84 0.24
N ASP A 234 9.16 7.30 -0.16
CA ASP A 234 9.00 8.28 -1.24
C ASP A 234 9.06 9.71 -0.70
N VAL A 235 9.54 10.63 -1.55
CA VAL A 235 9.50 12.07 -1.26
C VAL A 235 8.20 12.64 -1.82
N VAL A 236 7.43 13.31 -0.98
CA VAL A 236 6.18 13.97 -1.34
C VAL A 236 6.15 15.39 -0.77
N VAL A 237 5.31 16.25 -1.36
CA VAL A 237 5.05 17.59 -0.81
C VAL A 237 3.59 17.68 -0.39
N LEU A 238 3.36 18.02 0.88
CA LEU A 238 2.03 18.30 1.43
C LEU A 238 1.84 19.81 1.54
N SER A 239 0.79 20.34 0.93
CA SER A 239 0.45 21.77 1.02
C SER A 239 -0.96 21.96 1.58
N GLY A 240 -1.28 23.19 2.01
CA GLY A 240 -2.62 23.52 2.52
C GLY A 240 -2.90 22.90 3.90
N LEU A 241 -1.87 22.61 4.68
CA LEU A 241 -1.99 22.17 6.07
C LEU A 241 -2.24 23.38 6.98
N SER A 242 -3.00 23.18 8.05
CA SER A 242 -3.12 24.14 9.15
C SER A 242 -2.08 23.82 10.22
N LYS A 243 -1.44 24.86 10.77
CA LYS A 243 -0.50 24.75 11.90
C LYS A 243 -1.26 25.07 13.19
N LYS A 244 -1.26 24.15 14.15
CA LYS A 244 -1.83 24.37 15.49
C LYS A 244 -0.77 24.14 16.55
N LEU A 245 -0.78 24.95 17.60
CA LEU A 245 -0.02 24.69 18.82
C LEU A 245 -0.94 23.94 19.78
N VAL A 246 -0.53 22.75 20.19
CA VAL A 246 -1.27 21.89 21.11
C VAL A 246 -0.49 21.80 22.41
N TYR A 247 -1.16 22.02 23.53
CA TYR A 247 -0.57 21.89 24.86
C TYR A 247 -0.74 20.46 25.35
N ILE A 248 0.36 19.83 25.74
CA ILE A 248 0.41 18.49 26.32
C ILE A 248 0.68 18.66 27.81
N GLY A 249 -0.36 18.49 28.62
CA GLY A 249 -0.26 18.81 30.06
C GLY A 249 -0.14 20.31 30.31
N LYS A 250 0.59 20.70 31.37
CA LYS A 250 0.66 22.08 31.83
C LYS A 250 1.80 22.89 31.22
N ASP A 251 2.92 22.25 30.90
CA ASP A 251 4.18 22.95 30.57
C ASP A 251 4.73 22.59 29.18
N GLU A 252 4.16 21.60 28.49
CA GLU A 252 4.62 21.21 27.16
C GLU A 252 3.67 21.73 26.10
N SER A 253 4.24 22.24 25.02
CA SER A 253 3.48 22.57 23.82
C SER A 253 4.19 22.01 22.60
N GLN A 254 3.41 21.44 21.70
CA GLN A 254 3.90 20.86 20.46
C GLN A 254 3.16 21.49 19.29
N VAL A 255 3.92 21.88 18.29
CA VAL A 255 3.36 22.26 17.00
C VAL A 255 2.87 20.99 16.30
N MET A 256 1.64 20.99 15.85
CA MET A 256 1.04 19.94 15.05
C MET A 256 0.51 20.51 13.75
N PHE A 257 0.60 19.74 12.68
CA PHE A 257 0.01 20.07 11.40
C PHE A 257 -1.25 19.23 11.18
N MET A 258 -2.31 19.83 10.67
CA MET A 258 -3.57 19.14 10.38
C MET A 258 -4.00 19.39 8.94
N THR A 259 -4.51 18.36 8.27
CA THR A 259 -5.10 18.51 6.93
C THR A 259 -6.36 19.39 6.99
N THR A 260 -6.58 20.15 5.93
CA THR A 260 -7.75 20.99 5.68
C THR A 260 -8.41 20.58 4.37
N GLU A 261 -9.56 21.18 4.05
CA GLU A 261 -10.21 21.03 2.74
C GLU A 261 -9.30 21.43 1.56
N LYS A 262 -8.33 22.31 1.79
CA LYS A 262 -7.37 22.79 0.77
C LYS A 262 -6.10 21.95 0.72
N SER A 263 -6.02 20.87 1.50
CA SER A 263 -4.83 20.05 1.57
C SER A 263 -4.63 19.25 0.30
N LEU A 264 -3.42 19.33 -0.24
CA LEU A 264 -3.00 18.66 -1.48
C LEU A 264 -1.75 17.82 -1.21
N LEU A 265 -1.71 16.63 -1.80
CA LEU A 265 -0.52 15.80 -1.93
C LEU A 265 0.06 15.97 -3.33
N HIS A 266 1.24 16.58 -3.41
CA HIS A 266 1.96 16.74 -4.67
C HIS A 266 2.98 15.62 -4.83
N LEU A 267 2.91 14.96 -5.99
CA LEU A 267 3.82 13.89 -6.37
C LEU A 267 4.98 14.46 -7.19
N LEU A 268 6.20 14.04 -6.86
CA LEU A 268 7.42 14.40 -7.58
C LEU A 268 7.72 13.33 -8.63
N GLU A 269 7.95 13.73 -9.88
CA GLU A 269 8.22 12.79 -11.00
C GLU A 269 9.52 12.01 -10.83
N THR A 270 10.47 12.54 -10.05
CA THR A 270 11.73 11.88 -9.67
C THR A 270 11.56 11.11 -8.37
N SER A 271 10.93 9.93 -8.45
CA SER A 271 11.03 8.92 -7.38
C SER A 271 12.46 8.35 -7.38
N SER A 272 13.43 9.12 -6.86
CA SER A 272 14.55 8.49 -6.20
C SER A 272 13.99 7.92 -4.91
N LYS A 273 13.54 6.65 -4.94
CA LYS A 273 13.38 5.89 -3.69
C LYS A 273 14.69 6.10 -2.94
N MET A 274 14.64 6.79 -1.82
CA MET A 274 15.84 7.07 -1.06
C MET A 274 16.32 5.70 -0.60
N LEU A 275 17.31 5.14 -1.30
CA LEU A 275 17.98 3.93 -0.85
C LEU A 275 18.48 4.28 0.53
N ALA A 276 17.89 3.67 1.55
CA ALA A 276 18.36 3.77 2.91
C ALA A 276 19.86 3.47 2.84
N HIS A 277 20.65 4.51 3.03
CA HIS A 277 22.09 4.39 3.01
C HIS A 277 22.39 3.44 4.17
N GLU A 278 22.83 2.20 3.88
CA GLU A 278 23.40 1.30 4.88
C GLU A 278 24.62 1.99 5.46
N ARG A 279 24.41 2.87 6.44
CA ARG A 279 25.46 3.33 7.32
C ARG A 279 25.63 2.26 8.36
N THR A 280 26.56 1.36 8.09
CA THR A 280 27.29 0.66 9.13
C THR A 280 28.11 1.71 9.90
N SER A 281 27.51 2.34 10.90
CA SER A 281 28.26 3.09 11.90
C SER A 281 27.55 3.00 13.24
N ASN A 282 28.25 2.37 14.19
CA ASN A 282 27.91 2.26 15.59
C ASN A 282 27.63 3.64 16.20
N GLU A 283 26.38 4.05 16.26
CA GLU A 283 25.92 5.10 17.16
C GLU A 283 24.46 4.84 17.51
N LYS A 284 24.18 4.74 18.82
CA LYS A 284 22.85 4.42 19.37
C LYS A 284 21.87 5.57 19.11
N THR A 285 21.30 5.62 17.91
CA THR A 285 20.12 6.41 17.56
C THR A 285 19.13 5.45 16.91
N GLY A 286 17.87 5.46 17.35
CA GLY A 286 16.88 4.41 17.06
C GLY A 286 16.75 4.08 15.57
N ASP A 287 17.39 2.99 15.15
CA ASP A 287 17.40 2.54 13.77
C ASP A 287 16.03 2.01 13.36
N CYS A 288 15.53 2.49 12.23
CA CYS A 288 14.37 1.91 11.57
C CYS A 288 14.79 0.64 10.85
N SER A 289 14.62 -0.51 11.50
CA SER A 289 14.91 -1.80 10.85
C SER A 289 13.76 -2.18 9.92
N ILE A 290 14.08 -2.48 8.64
CA ILE A 290 13.13 -2.96 7.64
C ILE A 290 13.37 -4.46 7.44
N TYR A 291 12.32 -5.27 7.60
CA TYR A 291 12.36 -6.69 7.29
C TYR A 291 11.39 -6.99 6.14
N THR A 292 11.83 -7.77 5.15
CA THR A 292 10.94 -8.30 4.09
C THR A 292 11.07 -9.80 4.09
N GLY A 293 9.95 -10.51 4.22
CA GLY A 293 9.96 -11.97 4.34
C GLY A 293 8.68 -12.63 3.89
N LEU A 294 8.75 -13.94 3.69
CA LEU A 294 7.60 -14.78 3.37
C LEU A 294 6.88 -15.20 4.65
N VAL A 295 5.57 -15.00 4.72
CA VAL A 295 4.75 -15.51 5.82
C VAL A 295 4.69 -17.03 5.75
N THR A 296 5.26 -17.70 6.74
CA THR A 296 5.31 -19.17 6.84
C THR A 296 4.27 -19.72 7.83
N GLY A 297 3.85 -18.91 8.80
CA GLY A 297 2.85 -19.29 9.79
C GLY A 297 2.06 -18.09 10.30
N ILE A 298 0.79 -18.31 10.64
CA ILE A 298 -0.06 -17.32 11.31
C ILE A 298 -0.73 -18.02 12.51
N TYR A 299 -0.55 -17.45 13.68
CA TYR A 299 -0.99 -18.01 14.95
C TYR A 299 -1.83 -16.99 15.72
N MET A 300 -2.53 -17.47 16.76
CA MET A 300 -3.30 -16.62 17.68
C MET A 300 -4.23 -15.63 16.93
N GLN A 301 -5.06 -16.17 16.03
CA GLN A 301 -6.04 -15.40 15.25
C GLN A 301 -5.44 -14.24 14.43
N GLY A 302 -4.17 -14.32 14.05
CA GLY A 302 -3.50 -13.28 13.27
C GLY A 302 -2.61 -12.35 14.08
N MET A 303 -2.55 -12.49 15.41
CA MET A 303 -1.70 -11.66 16.25
C MET A 303 -0.22 -12.02 16.15
N VAL A 304 0.09 -13.28 15.84
CA VAL A 304 1.48 -13.74 15.72
C VAL A 304 1.73 -14.21 14.29
N VAL A 305 2.71 -13.60 13.62
CA VAL A 305 3.08 -13.90 12.24
C VAL A 305 4.51 -14.41 12.21
N GLU A 306 4.71 -15.62 11.69
CA GLU A 306 6.04 -16.17 11.45
C GLU A 306 6.47 -15.87 10.01
N LEU A 307 7.69 -15.34 9.87
CA LEU A 307 8.33 -15.03 8.60
C LEU A 307 9.57 -15.89 8.40
N ASP A 308 9.69 -16.48 7.20
CA ASP A 308 10.83 -17.28 6.73
C ASP A 308 11.27 -18.39 7.68
N LYS A 309 10.36 -18.88 8.54
CA LYS A 309 10.65 -19.82 9.65
C LYS A 309 11.73 -19.33 10.64
N LYS A 310 11.94 -18.02 10.72
CA LYS A 310 13.06 -17.43 11.48
C LYS A 310 12.63 -16.27 12.36
N VAL A 311 11.74 -15.42 11.86
CA VAL A 311 11.33 -14.20 12.54
C VAL A 311 9.88 -14.34 12.98
N TRP A 312 9.60 -13.93 14.22
CA TRP A 312 8.25 -13.93 14.78
C TRP A 312 7.86 -12.48 15.05
N LEU A 313 6.72 -12.08 14.51
CA LEU A 313 6.14 -10.76 14.71
C LEU A 313 4.91 -10.87 15.60
N LEU A 314 4.88 -10.10 16.68
CA LEU A 314 3.70 -9.92 17.50
C LEU A 314 3.03 -8.60 17.14
N LEU A 315 1.81 -8.67 16.61
CA LEU A 315 0.97 -7.52 16.31
C LEU A 315 0.25 -7.10 17.60
N THR A 316 0.76 -6.05 18.26
CA THR A 316 0.26 -5.60 19.56
C THR A 316 -0.84 -4.54 19.46
N ASP A 317 -0.99 -3.90 18.31
CA ASP A 317 -1.97 -2.85 18.09
C ASP A 317 -3.36 -3.47 17.80
N GLN A 318 -4.14 -3.66 18.85
CA GLN A 318 -5.48 -4.27 18.80
C GLN A 318 -6.50 -3.48 17.99
N GLN A 319 -6.18 -2.26 17.54
CA GLN A 319 -7.12 -1.43 16.77
C GLN A 319 -7.21 -1.85 15.29
N PHE A 320 -6.34 -2.76 14.83
CA PHE A 320 -6.33 -3.21 13.44
C PHE A 320 -6.71 -4.69 13.33
N HIS A 321 -7.80 -4.96 12.62
CA HIS A 321 -8.01 -6.29 12.06
C HIS A 321 -6.85 -6.61 11.10
N PRO A 322 -6.34 -7.86 11.09
CA PRO A 322 -5.29 -8.24 10.15
C PRO A 322 -5.67 -7.87 8.70
N PRO A 323 -4.75 -7.27 7.92
CA PRO A 323 -5.06 -6.86 6.56
C PRO A 323 -5.41 -8.10 5.72
N HIS A 324 -6.35 -7.95 4.78
CA HIS A 324 -6.84 -9.08 3.97
C HIS A 324 -5.74 -9.81 3.20
N SER A 325 -4.64 -9.13 2.87
CA SER A 325 -3.49 -9.70 2.18
C SER A 325 -2.64 -10.62 3.07
N LEU A 326 -2.74 -10.50 4.40
CA LEU A 326 -1.95 -11.30 5.33
C LEU A 326 -2.45 -12.76 5.34
N ARG A 327 -1.64 -13.64 4.78
CA ARG A 327 -1.89 -15.09 4.66
C ARG A 327 -0.56 -15.82 4.59
N VAL A 328 -0.56 -17.11 4.94
CA VAL A 328 0.59 -17.98 4.65
C VAL A 328 0.89 -17.96 3.15
N GLY A 329 2.16 -17.77 2.79
CA GLY A 329 2.63 -17.59 1.42
C GLY A 329 2.64 -16.14 0.92
N ALA A 330 2.13 -15.17 1.68
CA ALA A 330 2.27 -13.75 1.35
C ALA A 330 3.70 -13.25 1.62
N VAL A 331 4.18 -12.32 0.82
CA VAL A 331 5.40 -11.57 1.13
C VAL A 331 5.00 -10.29 1.83
N VAL A 332 5.52 -10.06 3.03
CA VAL A 332 5.25 -8.86 3.82
C VAL A 332 6.53 -8.07 4.03
N ARG A 333 6.39 -6.74 4.09
CA ARG A 333 7.45 -5.83 4.51
C ARG A 333 7.02 -5.16 5.80
N THR A 334 7.86 -5.22 6.81
CA THR A 334 7.68 -4.54 8.09
C THR A 334 8.79 -3.54 8.32
N SER A 335 8.46 -2.45 9.00
CA SER A 335 9.42 -1.43 9.44
C SER A 335 9.15 -1.15 10.91
N SER A 336 10.17 -1.28 11.75
CA SER A 336 10.08 -0.93 13.17
C SER A 336 10.55 0.50 13.37
N SER A 337 9.70 1.40 13.86
CA SER A 337 10.13 2.70 14.39
C SER A 337 10.15 2.64 15.91
N PHE A 338 11.34 2.67 16.53
CA PHE A 338 11.45 2.80 17.98
C PHE A 338 10.99 4.20 18.39
N THR A 339 9.83 4.27 19.03
CA THR A 339 9.42 5.48 19.74
C THR A 339 9.94 5.33 21.16
N GLN A 340 11.05 5.98 21.50
CA GLN A 340 11.37 6.23 22.90
C GLN A 340 10.34 7.26 23.39
N TYR A 341 9.53 6.83 24.37
CA TYR A 341 8.69 7.71 25.17
C TYR A 341 9.57 8.43 26.19
#